data_AF-A0A7C9EHX9-F1
#
_entry.id   AF-A0A7C9EHX9-F1
#
_cell.length_a   1.000
_cell.length_b   1.000
_cell.length_c   1.000
_cell.angle_alpha   90.00
_cell.angle_beta   90.00
_cell.angle_gamma   90.00
#
_symmetry.space_group_name_H-M   'P 1'
#
loop_
_entity.id
_entity.type
_entity.pdbx_description
1 polymer ?
#
loop_
_entity_poly.entity_id
_entity_poly.type
_entity_poly.pdbx_seq_one_letter_code
_entity_poly.pdbx_strand_id
1 'polypeptide(L)'
;TKLELRWADRSEWDDVEGDNCEEEEVIQHLTPPKELQHLEIICYGGSKFPTWISLPWFDKLTSIFLFKCGNCQLLPSLGRVPSLESLTLIELVQVKIIDLSFCV
;
A
#
# COMPACT_ATOMS: atom_id res chain seq x y z
N THR A 1 -16.31 -4.51 4.09
CA THR A 1 -16.02 -3.05 4.11
C THR A 1 -14.87 -2.74 3.20
N LYS A 2 -14.96 -1.68 2.37
CA LYS A 2 -13.92 -1.30 1.41
C LYS A 2 -13.42 0.13 1.69
N LEU A 3 -12.10 0.33 1.59
CA LEU A 3 -11.44 1.64 1.56
C LEU A 3 -10.67 1.74 0.24
N GLU A 4 -10.98 2.76 -0.55
CA GLU A 4 -10.27 3.08 -1.78
C GLU A 4 -9.58 4.43 -1.60
N LEU A 5 -8.27 4.45 -1.84
CA LEU A 5 -7.44 5.63 -1.79
C LEU A 5 -6.85 5.85 -3.19
N ARG A 6 -7.18 7.00 -3.79
CA ARG A 6 -6.83 7.30 -5.17
C ARG A 6 -6.18 8.67 -5.27
N TRP A 7 -5.00 8.70 -5.88
CA TRP A 7 -4.29 9.92 -6.24
C TRP A 7 -4.40 10.19 -7.74
N ALA A 8 -3.98 11.39 -8.14
CA ALA A 8 -3.96 11.76 -9.55
C ALA A 8 -2.98 10.87 -10.33
N ASP A 9 -3.40 10.39 -11.50
CA ASP A 9 -2.55 9.61 -12.40
C ASP A 9 -1.50 10.53 -13.03
N ARG A 10 -0.26 10.40 -12.57
CA ARG A 10 0.88 11.14 -13.14
C ARG A 10 1.42 10.31 -14.29
N SER A 11 1.49 10.92 -15.48
CA SER A 11 1.92 10.24 -16.71
C SER A 11 3.37 9.76 -16.65
N GLU A 12 4.20 10.41 -15.84
CA GLU A 12 5.60 10.08 -15.64
C GLU A 12 5.85 10.03 -14.13
N TRP A 13 6.27 8.85 -13.64
CA TRP A 13 7.03 8.78 -12.39
C TRP A 13 8.46 9.17 -12.75
N ASP A 14 8.66 10.45 -13.04
CA ASP A 14 10.00 11.00 -13.15
C ASP A 14 10.78 10.60 -11.90
N ASP A 15 12.11 10.53 -11.99
CA ASP A 15 13.01 10.39 -10.84
C ASP A 15 12.92 11.65 -9.97
N VAL A 16 11.73 11.94 -9.44
CA VAL A 16 11.45 13.04 -8.56
C VAL A 16 12.05 12.63 -7.22
N GLU A 17 13.33 12.97 -7.04
CA GLU A 17 14.00 13.11 -5.73
C GLU A 17 13.28 14.15 -4.84
N GLY A 18 12.16 14.72 -5.28
CA GLY A 18 11.26 15.54 -4.50
C GLY A 18 10.36 14.68 -3.63
N ASP A 19 10.75 14.58 -2.36
CA ASP A 19 9.93 14.47 -1.17
C ASP A 19 8.41 14.25 -1.42
N ASN A 20 8.00 13.04 -1.86
CA ASN A 20 6.58 12.63 -1.91
C ASN A 20 6.03 12.38 -0.48
N CYS A 21 6.57 13.10 0.50
CA CYS A 21 6.25 13.04 1.90
C CYS A 21 4.78 13.38 2.15
N GLU A 22 4.17 14.28 1.38
CA GLU A 22 2.76 14.66 1.59
C GLU A 22 1.81 13.47 1.45
N GLU A 23 1.98 12.63 0.41
CA GLU A 23 1.12 11.46 0.21
C GLU A 23 1.40 10.38 1.27
N GLU A 24 2.67 10.20 1.65
CA GLU A 24 3.10 9.35 2.77
C GLU A 24 2.51 9.79 4.11
N GLU A 25 2.56 11.09 4.41
CA GLU A 25 2.01 11.66 5.64
C GLU A 25 0.49 11.51 5.68
N VAL A 26 -0.20 11.85 4.58
CA VAL A 26 -1.66 11.72 4.51
C VAL A 26 -2.07 10.27 4.77
N ILE A 27 -1.49 9.32 4.05
CA ILE A 27 -1.88 7.91 4.17
C ILE A 27 -1.50 7.33 5.55
N GLN A 28 -0.39 7.77 6.15
CA GLN A 28 0.06 7.33 7.46
C GLN A 28 -0.84 7.81 8.61
N HIS A 29 -1.47 8.98 8.47
CA HIS A 29 -2.37 9.53 9.50
C HIS A 29 -3.84 9.10 9.33
N LEU A 30 -4.17 8.39 8.25
CA LEU A 30 -5.48 7.75 8.15
C LEU A 30 -5.65 6.71 9.26
N THR A 31 -6.83 6.69 9.87
CA THR A 31 -7.25 5.62 10.78
C THR A 31 -8.42 4.87 10.14
N PRO A 32 -8.13 3.81 9.35
CA PRO A 32 -9.19 3.02 8.73
C PRO A 32 -10.06 2.32 9.78
N PRO A 33 -11.33 1.99 9.45
CA PRO A 33 -12.17 1.17 10.31
C PRO A 33 -11.50 -0.20 10.58
N LYS A 34 -11.58 -0.70 11.82
CA LYS A 34 -11.06 -2.04 12.18
C LYS A 34 -11.70 -3.16 11.35
N GLU A 35 -12.94 -2.93 10.92
CA GLU A 35 -13.74 -3.85 10.09
C GLU A 35 -13.39 -3.78 8.60
N LEU A 36 -12.27 -3.16 8.23
CA LEU A 36 -11.82 -3.06 6.85
C LEU A 36 -11.52 -4.46 6.28
N GLN A 37 -12.09 -4.77 5.10
CA GLN A 37 -11.92 -6.05 4.42
C GLN A 37 -11.18 -5.92 3.09
N HIS A 38 -11.35 -4.79 2.40
CA HIS A 38 -10.73 -4.52 1.12
C HIS A 38 -10.04 -3.17 1.15
N LEU A 39 -8.76 -3.17 0.80
CA LEU A 39 -7.95 -1.96 0.65
C LEU A 39 -7.51 -1.82 -0.81
N GLU A 40 -7.81 -0.68 -1.41
CA GLU A 40 -7.34 -0.33 -2.74
C GLU A 40 -6.51 0.95 -2.66
N ILE A 41 -5.29 0.91 -3.21
CA ILE A 41 -4.39 2.06 -3.30
C ILE A 41 -4.01 2.25 -4.76
N ILE A 42 -4.36 3.41 -5.32
CA ILE A 42 -4.31 3.69 -6.75
C ILE A 42 -3.51 4.98 -7.01
N CYS A 43 -2.53 4.89 -7.91
CA CYS A 43 -1.68 6.01 -8.35
C CYS A 43 -0.89 6.66 -7.20
N TYR A 44 -0.60 5.90 -6.14
CA TYR A 44 0.13 6.39 -4.99
C TYR A 44 1.60 6.68 -5.33
N GLY A 45 2.01 7.93 -5.13
CA GLY A 45 3.35 8.44 -5.40
C GLY A 45 4.32 8.33 -4.22
N GLY A 46 3.88 7.88 -3.05
CA GLY A 46 4.78 7.62 -1.93
C GLY A 46 5.66 6.39 -2.16
N SER A 47 6.84 6.40 -1.56
CA SER A 47 7.80 5.30 -1.58
C SER A 47 7.51 4.24 -0.51
N LYS A 48 6.85 4.65 0.58
CA LYS A 48 6.55 3.81 1.75
C LYS A 48 5.04 3.67 1.94
N PHE A 49 4.62 2.45 2.21
CA PHE A 49 3.25 2.19 2.65
C PHE A 49 3.08 2.48 4.14
N PRO A 50 1.87 2.86 4.58
CA PRO A 50 1.62 3.17 5.97
C PRO A 50 1.76 1.92 6.84
N THR A 51 2.28 2.17 8.03
CA THR A 51 2.58 1.16 9.04
C THR A 51 1.35 0.33 9.43
N TRP A 52 0.17 0.96 9.34
CA TRP A 52 -1.10 0.37 9.75
C TRP A 52 -1.59 -0.78 8.88
N ILE A 53 -1.18 -0.90 7.61
CA ILE A 53 -1.59 -2.02 6.74
C ILE A 53 -1.14 -3.37 7.33
N SER A 54 0.00 -3.38 8.02
CA SER A 54 0.63 -4.58 8.59
C SER A 54 0.27 -4.86 10.05
N LEU A 55 -0.68 -4.10 10.60
CA LEU A 55 -0.96 -4.16 12.03
C LEU A 55 -1.98 -5.27 12.37
N PRO A 56 -1.76 -6.03 13.47
CA PRO A 56 -2.54 -7.25 13.75
C PRO A 56 -4.04 -7.02 13.96
N TRP A 57 -4.48 -5.80 14.24
CA TRP A 57 -5.90 -5.50 14.45
C TRP A 57 -6.69 -5.38 13.14
N PHE A 58 -6.05 -5.41 11.98
CA PHE A 58 -6.70 -5.57 10.68
C PHE A 58 -6.88 -7.06 10.36
N ASP A 59 -7.41 -7.80 11.33
CA ASP A 59 -7.70 -9.24 11.25
C ASP A 59 -8.86 -9.56 10.30
N LYS A 60 -9.51 -8.55 9.71
CA LYS A 60 -10.57 -8.71 8.72
C LYS A 60 -10.13 -8.31 7.31
N LEU A 61 -8.91 -7.79 7.14
CA LEU A 61 -8.40 -7.36 5.84
C LEU A 61 -8.06 -8.58 5.00
N THR A 62 -8.94 -8.92 4.05
CA THR A 62 -8.81 -10.10 3.19
C THR A 62 -8.27 -9.79 1.81
N SER A 63 -8.34 -8.53 1.36
CA SER A 63 -7.90 -8.15 0.02
C SER A 63 -7.14 -6.84 -0.01
N ILE A 64 -6.01 -6.85 -0.71
CA ILE A 64 -5.20 -5.67 -1.00
C ILE A 64 -5.00 -5.57 -2.51
N PHE A 65 -5.32 -4.41 -3.07
CA PHE A 65 -5.12 -4.07 -4.47
C PHE A 65 -4.25 -2.83 -4.57
N LEU A 66 -3.08 -2.97 -5.20
CA LEU A 66 -2.13 -1.90 -5.46
C LEU A 66 -2.02 -1.70 -6.97
N PHE A 67 -2.36 -0.50 -7.45
CA PHE A 67 -2.27 -0.15 -8.86
C PHE A 67 -1.46 1.14 -9.03
N LYS A 68 -0.52 1.13 -9.97
CA LYS A 68 0.26 2.32 -10.32
C LYS A 68 0.96 2.98 -9.11
N CYS A 69 1.50 2.15 -8.21
CA CYS A 69 2.27 2.62 -7.04
C CYS A 69 3.76 2.69 -7.41
N GLY A 70 4.08 3.51 -8.42
CA GLY A 70 5.35 3.41 -9.15
C GLY A 70 6.60 3.75 -8.34
N ASN A 71 6.49 4.54 -7.28
CA ASN A 71 7.62 4.92 -6.43
C ASN A 71 7.92 3.91 -5.30
N CYS A 72 7.06 2.91 -5.12
CA CYS A 72 7.27 1.88 -4.12
C CYS A 72 8.47 1.00 -4.49
N GLN A 73 9.49 0.99 -3.63
CA GLN A 73 10.65 0.09 -3.78
C GLN A 73 10.55 -1.16 -2.91
N LEU A 74 9.79 -1.06 -1.80
CA LEU A 74 9.61 -2.08 -0.79
C LEU A 74 8.12 -2.19 -0.43
N LEU A 75 7.55 -3.39 -0.60
CA LEU A 75 6.19 -3.66 -0.15
C LEU A 75 6.11 -3.72 1.39
N PRO A 76 4.97 -3.35 1.99
CA PRO A 76 4.76 -3.49 3.43
C PRO A 76 4.82 -4.98 3.82
N SER A 77 4.98 -5.25 5.12
CA SER A 77 5.00 -6.60 5.70
C SER A 77 3.64 -7.29 5.63
N LEU A 78 3.21 -7.64 4.42
CA LEU A 78 1.85 -8.14 4.15
C LEU A 78 1.58 -9.51 4.77
N GLY A 79 2.59 -10.35 5.01
CA GLY A 79 2.37 -11.62 5.71
C GLY A 79 2.11 -11.47 7.22
N ARG A 80 2.18 -10.26 7.77
CA ARG A 80 1.66 -9.96 9.12
C ARG A 80 0.15 -9.75 9.16
N VAL A 81 -0.52 -9.72 8.02
CA VAL A 81 -1.98 -9.61 7.91
C VAL A 81 -2.56 -11.02 7.88
N PRO A 82 -3.05 -11.56 9.01
CA PRO A 82 -3.34 -12.99 9.13
C PRO A 82 -4.50 -13.47 8.24
N SER A 83 -5.36 -12.56 7.81
CA SER A 83 -6.57 -12.87 7.05
C SER A 83 -6.45 -12.51 5.57
N LEU A 84 -5.26 -12.13 5.10
CA LEU A 84 -5.07 -11.73 3.71
C LEU A 84 -5.21 -12.94 2.78
N GLU A 85 -6.27 -12.95 1.99
CA GLU A 85 -6.59 -14.02 1.03
C GLU A 85 -6.20 -13.66 -0.40
N SER A 86 -6.22 -12.36 -0.72
CA SER A 86 -6.01 -11.86 -2.08
C SER A 86 -5.08 -10.66 -2.09
N LEU A 87 -4.01 -10.77 -2.89
CA LEU A 87 -3.10 -9.67 -3.17
C LEU A 87 -3.00 -9.45 -4.68
N THR A 88 -3.31 -8.24 -5.13
CA THR A 88 -3.19 -7.83 -6.52
C THR A 88 -2.20 -6.68 -6.64
N LEU A 89 -1.18 -6.87 -7.48
CA LEU A 89 -0.07 -5.95 -7.69
C LEU A 89 0.02 -5.64 -9.19
N ILE A 90 -0.32 -4.43 -9.61
CA ILE A 90 -0.33 -4.03 -11.02
C ILE A 90 0.45 -2.72 -11.19
N GLU A 91 1.38 -2.69 -12.15
CA GLU A 91 2.19 -1.50 -12.48
C GLU A 91 3.02 -0.94 -11.29
N LEU A 92 3.63 -1.81 -10.48
CA LEU A 92 4.60 -1.43 -9.45
C LEU A 92 6.03 -1.51 -9.99
N VAL A 93 6.39 -0.55 -10.84
CA VAL A 93 7.61 -0.61 -11.67
C VAL A 93 8.93 -0.55 -10.89
N GLN A 94 8.97 0.07 -9.71
CA GLN A 94 10.20 0.20 -8.90
C GLN A 94 10.34 -0.84 -7.78
N VAL A 95 9.39 -1.77 -7.62
CA VAL A 95 9.45 -2.77 -6.53
C VAL A 95 10.64 -3.69 -6.75
N LYS A 96 11.57 -3.68 -5.80
CA LYS A 96 12.79 -4.51 -5.82
C LYS A 96 12.73 -5.62 -4.79
N ILE A 97 12.05 -5.38 -3.67
CA ILE A 97 12.01 -6.29 -2.53
C ILE A 97 10.56 -6.54 -2.14
N ILE A 98 10.22 -7.82 -2.04
CA ILE A 98 9.05 -8.30 -1.34
C ILE A 98 9.53 -8.69 0.06
N ASP A 99 8.87 -8.17 1.09
CA ASP A 99 9.33 -8.33 2.48
C ASP A 99 9.55 -9.80 2.88
N LEU A 100 10.53 -10.04 3.77
CA LEU A 100 10.87 -11.38 4.27
C LEU A 100 9.74 -12.03 5.05
N SER A 101 8.79 -11.23 5.56
CA SER A 101 7.61 -11.75 6.26
C SER A 101 6.47 -12.19 5.33
N PHE A 102 6.65 -12.17 4.01
CA PHE A 102 5.57 -12.46 3.05
C PHE A 102 5.04 -13.91 3.10
N CYS A 103 5.85 -14.88 3.52
CA CYS A 103 5.51 -16.32 3.55
C CYS A 103 5.80 -16.96 4.93
N VAL A 104 5.29 -16.41 6.03
CA VAL A 104 5.50 -16.95 7.39
C VAL A 104 4.24 -17.62 7.92
#